data_AF-A0A6B9FRQ8-F1
#
_entry.id   AF-A0A6B9FRQ8-F1
#
_cell.length_a   1.000
_cell.length_b   1.000
_cell.length_c   1.000
_cell.angle_alpha   90.00
_cell.angle_beta   90.00
_cell.angle_gamma   90.00
#
_symmetry.space_group_name_H-M   'P 1'
#
loop_
_entity.id
_entity.type
_entity.pdbx_description
1 polymer ?
#
loop_
_entity_poly.entity_id
_entity_poly.type
_entity_poly.pdbx_seq_one_letter_code
_entity_poly.pdbx_strand_id
1 'polypeptide(L)' 'MLALTAETARRSRAYRAFKLDRAGRISSAEIVAAEDDIQARRQVRAMAERNVVELWERTRFLGRFEPASPQRA' A
#
# COMPACT_ATOMS: atom_id res chain seq x y z
N MET A 1 18.63 0.59 -9.21
CA MET A 1 17.84 -0.62 -9.50
C MET A 1 18.07 -1.61 -8.37
N LEU A 2 17.07 -1.90 -7.52
CA LEU A 2 17.21 -2.89 -6.45
C LEU A 2 16.91 -4.28 -7.03
N ALA A 3 17.91 -5.14 -7.02
CA ALA A 3 17.76 -6.54 -7.39
C ALA A 3 16.92 -7.26 -6.31
N LEU A 4 15.66 -7.55 -6.60
CA LEU A 4 14.94 -8.59 -5.88
C LEU A 4 15.62 -9.92 -6.21
N THR A 5 16.27 -10.55 -5.24
CA THR A 5 16.74 -11.92 -5.44
C THR A 5 15.52 -12.85 -5.51
N ALA A 6 15.62 -13.95 -6.27
CA ALA A 6 14.52 -14.91 -6.44
C ALA A 6 14.02 -15.47 -5.09
N GLU A 7 14.88 -15.54 -4.08
CA GLU A 7 14.52 -15.99 -2.73
C GLU A 7 13.71 -14.93 -1.96
N THR A 8 14.09 -13.66 -2.07
CA THR A 8 13.31 -12.55 -1.52
C THR A 8 11.95 -12.43 -2.23
N ALA A 9 11.92 -12.61 -3.55
CA ALA A 9 10.68 -12.64 -4.32
C ALA A 9 9.77 -13.82 -3.92
N ARG A 10 10.35 -14.98 -3.61
CA ARG A 10 9.61 -16.18 -3.18
C ARG A 10 9.04 -16.06 -1.77
N ARG A 11 9.68 -15.29 -0.88
CA ARG A 11 9.19 -15.01 0.48
C ARG A 11 8.25 -13.80 0.56
N SER A 12 8.30 -12.92 -0.44
CA SER A 12 7.46 -11.72 -0.49
C SER A 12 5.99 -12.09 -0.73
N ARG A 13 5.12 -11.68 0.18
CA ARG A 13 3.67 -11.73 0.00
C ARG A 13 3.24 -10.62 -0.96
N ALA A 14 2.20 -10.90 -1.73
CA ALA A 14 1.60 -9.94 -2.65
C ALA A 14 0.42 -9.22 -1.99
N TYR A 15 0.62 -7.94 -1.70
CA TYR A 15 -0.41 -7.05 -1.19
C TYR A 15 -0.97 -6.17 -2.32
N ARG A 16 -2.23 -5.75 -2.20
CA ARG A 16 -2.88 -4.82 -3.12
C ARG A 16 -3.13 -3.51 -2.41
N ALA A 17 -2.66 -2.42 -3.02
CA ALA A 17 -2.91 -1.06 -2.59
C ALA A 17 -3.86 -0.39 -3.58
N PHE A 18 -5.08 -0.07 -3.14
CA PHE A 18 -6.06 0.65 -3.94
C PHE A 18 -6.08 2.11 -3.53
N LYS A 19 -5.68 3.00 -4.42
CA LYS A 19 -5.80 4.45 -4.24
C LYS A 19 -7.22 4.86 -4.57
N LEU A 20 -7.87 5.59 -3.67
CA LEU A 20 -9.21 6.10 -3.86
C LEU A 20 -9.17 7.59 -4.22
N ASP A 21 -10.03 8.01 -5.15
CA ASP A 21 -10.30 9.42 -5.41
C ASP A 21 -11.19 10.05 -4.32
N ARG A 22 -11.50 11.35 -4.48
CA ARG A 22 -12.35 12.09 -3.53
C ARG A 22 -13.80 11.59 -3.48
N ALA A 23 -14.27 10.87 -4.50
CA ALA A 23 -15.59 10.26 -4.53
C ALA A 23 -15.59 8.83 -3.94
N GLY A 24 -14.43 8.34 -3.47
CA GLY A 24 -14.26 7.01 -2.91
C GLY A 24 -14.15 5.90 -3.96
N ARG A 25 -13.93 6.26 -5.24
CA ARG A 25 -13.74 5.28 -6.31
C ARG A 25 -12.26 4.92 -6.45
N ILE A 26 -11.97 3.69 -6.88
CA ILE A 26 -10.61 3.26 -7.15
C ILE A 26 -10.08 4.06 -8.34
N SER A 27 -9.06 4.89 -8.10
CA SER A 27 -8.35 5.66 -9.13
C SER A 27 -7.07 4.96 -9.61
N SER A 28 -6.47 4.12 -8.76
CA SER A 28 -5.32 3.30 -9.13
C SER A 28 -5.20 2.06 -8.24
N ALA A 29 -4.57 1.01 -8.76
CA ALA A 29 -4.29 -0.23 -8.05
C ALA A 29 -2.82 -0.63 -8.26
N GLU A 30 -2.11 -0.89 -7.16
CA GLU A 30 -0.69 -1.24 -7.17
C GLU A 30 -0.45 -2.54 -6.37
N ILE A 31 0.51 -3.34 -6.83
CA ILE A 31 0.97 -4.52 -6.08
C ILE A 31 2.14 -4.11 -5.21
N VAL A 32 2.02 -4.33 -3.90
CA VAL A 32 3.06 -4.07 -2.91
C VAL A 32 3.66 -5.42 -2.51
N ALA A 33 4.94 -5.61 -2.83
CA ALA A 33 5.70 -6.76 -2.36
C ALA A 33 6.22 -6.44 -0.94
N ALA A 34 5.86 -7.29 0.02
CA ALA A 34 6.34 -7.18 1.39
C ALA A 34 6.43 -8.55 2.05
N GLU A 35 7.37 -8.71 2.97
CA GLU A 35 7.59 -9.94 3.74
C GLU A 35 6.45 -10.16 4.75
N ASP A 36 5.92 -9.07 5.31
CA ASP A 36 4.86 -9.10 6.31
C ASP A 36 3.95 -7.87 6.27
N ASP A 37 2.89 -7.93 7.09
CA ASP A 37 1.87 -6.88 7.18
C ASP A 37 2.47 -5.56 7.70
N ILE A 38 3.48 -5.59 8.58
CA ILE A 38 4.09 -4.39 9.16
C ILE A 38 4.85 -3.64 8.05
N GLN A 39 5.65 -4.35 7.27
CA GLN A 39 6.38 -3.77 6.15
C GLN A 39 5.40 -3.26 5.08
N ALA A 40 4.36 -4.02 4.74
CA ALA A 40 3.34 -3.60 3.77
C ALA A 40 2.65 -2.29 4.20
N ARG A 41 2.29 -2.18 5.47
CA ARG A 41 1.66 -0.97 6.05
C ARG A 41 2.59 0.24 6.00
N ARG A 42 3.89 0.06 6.25
CA ARG A 42 4.88 1.14 6.14
C ARG A 42 5.01 1.64 4.70
N GLN A 43 5.08 0.73 3.73
CA GLN A 43 5.13 1.07 2.31
C GLN A 43 3.87 1.82 1.86
N VAL A 44 2.68 1.32 2.20
CA VAL A 44 1.42 1.96 1.83
C VAL A 44 1.24 3.34 2.48
N ARG A 45 1.70 3.52 3.72
CA ARG A 45 1.66 4.83 4.37
C ARG A 45 2.49 5.88 3.62
N ALA A 46 3.61 5.48 3.00
CA ALA A 46 4.38 6.37 2.13
C ALA A 46 3.66 6.65 0.79
N MET A 47 2.75 5.78 0.34
CA MET A 47 1.94 5.99 -0.88
C MET A 47 0.73 6.90 -0.65
N ALA A 48 0.25 6.99 0.60
CA ALA A 48 -0.88 7.81 1.01
C ALA A 48 -0.49 9.29 1.17
N GLU A 49 0.19 9.89 0.19
CA GLU A 49 0.56 11.31 0.27
C GLU A 49 -0.64 12.23 0.02
N ARG A 50 -1.42 11.93 -1.01
CA ARG A 50 -2.54 12.80 -1.48
C ARG A 50 -3.87 12.09 -1.60
N ASN A 51 -3.85 10.76 -1.57
CA ASN A 51 -5.02 9.93 -1.76
C ASN A 51 -5.17 9.00 -0.56
N VAL A 52 -6.41 8.62 -0.30
CA VAL A 52 -6.70 7.50 0.59
C VAL A 52 -6.20 6.23 -0.10
N VAL A 53 -5.56 5.35 0.65
CA VAL A 53 -5.12 4.04 0.15
C VAL A 53 -5.68 2.93 1.01
N GLU A 54 -6.30 1.93 0.39
CA GLU A 54 -6.72 0.71 1.06
C GLU A 54 -5.73 -0.42 0.80
N LEU A 55 -5.33 -1.11 1.87
CA LEU A 55 -4.39 -2.22 1.81
C LEU A 55 -5.09 -3.56 2.03
N TRP A 56 -4.87 -4.48 1.10
CA TRP A 56 -5.44 -5.81 1.11
C TRP A 56 -4.37 -6.89 0.90
N GLU A 57 -4.52 -8.03 1.57
CA GLU A 57 -3.83 -9.27 1.21
C GLU A 57 -4.88 -10.30 0.83
N ARG A 58 -4.92 -10.70 -0.46
CA ARG A 58 -6.01 -11.54 -1.00
C ARG A 58 -7.38 -10.93 -0.66
N THR A 59 -8.14 -11.55 0.24
CA THR A 59 -9.46 -11.09 0.72
C THR A 59 -9.41 -10.44 2.11
N ARG A 60 -8.22 -10.37 2.73
CA ARG A 60 -8.01 -9.80 4.05
C ARG A 60 -7.75 -8.30 3.95
N PHE A 61 -8.68 -7.51 4.48
CA PHE A 61 -8.50 -6.07 4.62
C PHE A 61 -7.55 -5.76 5.78
N LEU A 62 -6.49 -5.02 5.50
CA LEU A 62 -5.42 -4.74 6.47
C LEU A 62 -5.44 -3.31 7.01
N GLY A 63 -6.18 -2.43 6.34
CA GLY A 63 -6.42 -1.07 6.80
C GLY A 63 -6.59 -0.08 5.66
N ARG A 64 -7.08 1.10 6.04
CA ARG A 64 -7.22 2.28 5.21
C ARG A 64 -6.29 3.36 5.72
N PHE A 65 -5.56 3.98 4.80
CA PHE A 65 -4.52 4.96 5.07
C PHE A 65 -4.98 6.29 4.48
N GLU A 66 -5.33 7.21 5.36
CA GLU A 66 -5.71 8.56 4.97
C GLU A 66 -4.46 9.33 4.51
N PRO A 67 -4.63 10.30 3.60
CA PRO A 67 -3.55 11.18 3.22
C PRO A 67 -3.00 11.91 4.46
N ALA A 68 -1.69 12.15 4.50
CA ALA A 68 -1.12 13.01 5.52
C ALA A 68 -1.81 14.39 5.41
N SER A 69 -2.65 14.73 6.40
CA SER A 69 -3.28 16.04 6.46
C SER A 69 -2.17 17.09 6.33
N PRO A 70 -2.30 18.10 5.46
CA PRO A 70 -1.39 19.23 5.51
C PRO A 70 -1.55 19.83 6.90
N GLN A 71 -0.54 19.66 7.74
CA GLN A 71 -0.48 20.34 9.02
C GLN A 71 -0.42 21.82 8.66
N ARG A 72 -1.56 22.52 8.78
CA ARG A 72 -1.61 23.96 8.64
C ARG A 72 -0.76 24.52 9.78
N ALA A 73 0.45 24.96 9.44
CA ALA A 73 1.21 25.91 10.23
C ALA A 73 0.55 27.29 10.15
#